data_AF-A0A7L4TJK1-F1
#
_entry.id   AF-A0A7L4TJK1-F1
#
_cell.length_a   1.000
_cell.length_b   1.000
_cell.length_c   1.000
_cell.angle_alpha   90.00
_cell.angle_beta   90.00
_cell.angle_gamma   90.00
#
_symmetry.space_group_name_H-M   'P 1'
#
loop_
_entity.id
_entity.type
_entity.pdbx_description
1 polymer ?
#
loop_
_entity_poly.entity_id
_entity_poly.type
_entity_poly.pdbx_seq_one_letter_code
_entity_poly.pdbx_strand_id
1 'polypeptide(L)'
;MFKNIKKYQNLYKQLYIKAYSLTEILIVLCIIGILLLMVLPNQTSVIGQAKAIEAQAMLNQVYGLEKSYFYRHSKYSGNLEEIGFEQEKTVDEGGQAVYRIEIIDASNDSFLARATATSDLDGDGNFNTWEIDSKKILTEVIKE
;
A
#
# COMPACT_ATOMS: atom_id res chain seq x y z
N MET A 1 -48.66 -42.02 48.49
CA MET A 1 -47.27 -41.65 48.84
C MET A 1 -46.35 -41.41 47.63
N PHE A 2 -46.50 -42.12 46.50
CA PHE A 2 -45.62 -42.00 45.33
C PHE A 2 -45.87 -40.82 44.35
N LYS A 3 -46.99 -40.10 44.46
CA LYS A 3 -47.36 -39.01 43.52
C LYS A 3 -46.46 -37.76 43.65
N ASN A 4 -45.93 -37.49 44.85
CA ASN A 4 -45.08 -36.33 45.10
C ASN A 4 -43.67 -36.48 44.53
N ILE A 5 -43.13 -37.70 44.46
CA ILE A 5 -41.77 -37.95 43.97
C ILE A 5 -41.64 -37.59 42.48
N LYS A 6 -42.63 -37.95 41.66
CA LYS A 6 -42.68 -37.58 40.23
C LYS A 6 -42.77 -36.07 39.99
N LYS A 7 -43.46 -35.34 40.88
CA LYS A 7 -43.59 -33.87 40.80
C LYS A 7 -42.25 -33.17 41.02
N TYR A 8 -41.45 -33.64 41.99
CA TYR A 8 -40.10 -33.10 42.22
C TYR A 8 -39.14 -33.43 41.08
N GLN A 9 -39.16 -34.65 40.54
CA GLN A 9 -38.31 -35.03 39.40
C GLN A 9 -38.54 -34.16 38.15
N ASN A 10 -39.79 -33.79 37.85
CA ASN A 10 -40.09 -32.89 36.74
C ASN A 10 -39.61 -31.44 36.99
N LEU A 11 -39.60 -30.98 38.24
CA LEU A 11 -39.09 -29.66 38.60
C LEU A 11 -37.57 -29.57 38.41
N TYR A 12 -36.82 -30.61 38.80
CA TYR A 12 -35.37 -30.68 38.58
C TYR A 12 -35.02 -30.72 37.09
N LYS A 13 -35.81 -31.42 36.26
CA LYS A 13 -35.59 -31.45 34.81
C LYS A 13 -35.77 -30.08 34.13
N GLN A 14 -36.53 -29.16 34.75
CA GLN A 14 -36.67 -27.76 34.30
C GLN A 14 -35.52 -26.84 34.75
N LEU A 15 -34.71 -27.25 35.73
CA LEU A 15 -33.54 -26.50 36.21
C LEU A 15 -32.26 -26.77 35.38
N TYR A 16 -32.23 -27.86 34.62
CA TYR A 16 -31.12 -28.16 33.71
C TYR A 16 -31.32 -27.48 32.37
N ILE A 17 -30.40 -26.59 32.05
CA ILE A 17 -30.33 -25.88 30.78
C ILE A 17 -29.42 -26.68 29.85
N LYS A 18 -29.75 -26.78 28.56
CA LYS A 18 -28.82 -27.34 27.57
C LYS A 18 -27.55 -26.47 27.56
N ALA A 19 -26.41 -27.11 27.79
CA ALA A 19 -25.09 -26.48 27.82
C ALA A 19 -24.14 -27.24 26.91
N TYR A 20 -23.13 -26.55 26.38
CA TYR A 20 -22.06 -27.14 25.60
C TYR A 20 -21.03 -27.81 26.52
N SER A 21 -20.41 -28.89 26.04
CA SER A 21 -19.30 -29.54 26.73
C SER A 21 -18.02 -28.71 26.64
N LEU A 22 -17.14 -28.87 27.63
CA LEU A 22 -15.81 -28.22 27.64
C LEU A 22 -15.00 -28.57 26.38
N THR A 23 -15.11 -29.80 25.91
CA THR A 23 -14.42 -30.28 24.70
C THR A 23 -14.96 -29.67 23.42
N GLU A 24 -16.28 -29.45 23.30
CA GLU A 24 -16.85 -28.75 22.15
C GLU A 24 -16.34 -27.30 22.09
N ILE A 25 -16.30 -26.61 23.23
CA ILE A 25 -15.78 -25.24 23.30
C ILE A 25 -14.28 -25.20 22.97
N LEU A 26 -13.49 -26.17 23.44
CA LEU A 26 -12.06 -26.28 23.12
C LEU A 26 -11.79 -26.49 21.63
N ILE A 27 -12.56 -27.37 20.98
CA ILE A 27 -12.43 -27.64 19.55
C ILE A 27 -12.79 -26.38 18.74
N VAL A 28 -13.86 -25.69 19.11
CA VAL A 28 -14.27 -24.44 18.44
C VAL A 28 -13.20 -23.35 18.58
N LEU A 29 -12.64 -23.17 19.78
CA LEU A 29 -11.54 -22.22 20.01
C LEU A 29 -10.29 -22.56 19.18
N CYS A 30 -9.95 -23.85 19.08
CA CYS A 30 -8.83 -24.31 18.26
C CYS A 30 -9.02 -23.98 16.78
N ILE A 31 -10.22 -24.23 16.22
CA ILE A 31 -10.54 -23.92 14.82
C ILE A 31 -10.49 -22.41 14.57
N ILE A 32 -11.07 -21.59 15.47
CA ILE A 32 -11.01 -20.12 15.35
C ILE A 32 -9.56 -19.63 15.39
N GLY A 33 -8.71 -20.21 16.24
CA GLY A 33 -7.28 -19.87 16.30
C GLY A 33 -6.54 -20.14 14.99
N ILE A 34 -6.78 -21.29 14.36
CA ILE A 34 -6.17 -21.63 13.06
C ILE A 34 -6.65 -20.67 11.97
N LEU A 35 -7.95 -20.34 11.95
CA LEU A 35 -8.52 -19.42 10.98
C LEU A 35 -7.94 -18.01 11.11
N LEU A 36 -7.75 -17.51 12.34
CA LEU A 36 -7.15 -16.19 12.57
C LEU A 36 -5.71 -16.11 12.06
N LEU A 37 -4.93 -17.18 12.22
CA LEU A 37 -3.56 -17.24 11.70
C LEU A 37 -3.51 -17.25 10.17
N MET A 38 -4.46 -17.91 9.51
CA MET A 38 -4.54 -17.96 8.05
C MET A 38 -5.10 -16.66 7.44
N VAL A 39 -5.95 -15.95 8.19
CA VAL A 39 -6.63 -14.74 7.71
C VAL A 39 -5.77 -13.50 7.78
N LEU A 40 -4.78 -13.41 8.68
CA LEU A 40 -3.91 -12.24 8.78
C LEU A 40 -3.14 -12.03 7.45
N PRO A 41 -3.54 -11.05 6.61
CA PRO A 41 -2.85 -10.79 5.36
C PRO A 41 -1.57 -10.02 5.66
N ASN A 42 -0.50 -10.33 4.93
CA ASN A 42 0.74 -9.57 5.02
C ASN A 42 0.57 -8.19 4.35
N GLN A 43 0.27 -7.15 5.14
CA GLN A 43 -0.07 -5.81 4.66
C GLN A 43 1.13 -4.96 4.22
N THR A 44 2.37 -5.46 4.27
CA THR A 44 3.53 -4.66 3.87
C THR A 44 3.49 -4.29 2.37
N SER A 45 2.98 -5.18 1.51
CA SER A 45 2.93 -4.94 0.06
C SER A 45 1.95 -3.83 -0.39
N VAL A 46 0.92 -3.49 0.41
CA VAL A 46 -0.06 -2.45 0.03
C VAL A 46 0.47 -1.03 0.30
N ILE A 47 1.39 -0.87 1.25
CA ILE A 47 2.01 0.43 1.54
C ILE A 47 3.01 0.81 0.44
N GLY A 48 3.85 -0.14 0.02
CA GLY A 48 4.77 0.04 -1.11
C GLY A 48 4.02 0.38 -2.40
N GLN A 49 2.93 -0.35 -2.70
CA GLN A 49 2.06 -0.04 -3.85
C GLN A 49 1.43 1.36 -3.77
N ALA A 50 0.92 1.77 -2.60
CA ALA A 50 0.34 3.11 -2.44
C ALA A 50 1.37 4.21 -2.66
N LYS A 51 2.61 4.02 -2.17
CA LYS A 51 3.73 4.94 -2.40
C LYS A 51 4.17 4.93 -3.88
N ALA A 52 4.21 3.78 -4.54
CA ALA A 52 4.51 3.70 -5.97
C ALA A 52 3.49 4.47 -6.82
N ILE A 53 2.20 4.48 -6.43
CA ILE A 53 1.17 5.28 -7.10
C ILE A 53 1.47 6.78 -7.01
N GLU A 54 2.01 7.26 -5.88
CA GLU A 54 2.46 8.64 -5.71
C GLU A 54 3.59 9.00 -6.71
N ALA A 55 4.61 8.14 -6.82
CA ALA A 55 5.71 8.30 -7.77
C ALA A 55 5.19 8.34 -9.23
N GLN A 56 4.33 7.40 -9.59
CA GLN A 56 3.72 7.34 -10.92
C GLN A 56 2.87 8.59 -11.21
N ALA A 57 2.14 9.11 -10.23
CA ALA A 57 1.34 10.33 -10.38
C ALA A 57 2.23 11.55 -10.66
N MET A 58 3.31 11.72 -9.89
CA MET A 58 4.27 12.81 -10.09
C MET A 58 4.98 12.71 -11.44
N LEU A 59 5.45 11.51 -11.83
CA LEU A 59 6.06 11.30 -13.15
C LEU A 59 5.09 11.58 -14.31
N ASN A 60 3.81 11.26 -14.15
CA ASN A 60 2.79 11.62 -15.13
C ASN A 60 2.58 13.14 -15.23
N GLN A 61 2.67 13.87 -14.11
CA GLN A 61 2.63 15.33 -14.12
C GLN A 61 3.83 15.91 -14.87
N VAL A 62 5.04 15.44 -14.58
CA VAL A 62 6.26 15.82 -15.30
C VAL A 62 6.11 15.56 -16.79
N TYR A 63 5.63 14.38 -17.20
CA TYR A 63 5.38 14.07 -18.61
C TYR A 63 4.42 15.08 -19.27
N GLY A 64 3.35 15.46 -18.58
CA GLY A 64 2.41 16.46 -19.08
C GLY A 64 3.05 17.84 -19.25
N LEU A 65 3.87 18.25 -18.28
CA LEU A 65 4.59 19.53 -18.30
C LEU A 65 5.68 19.56 -19.39
N GLU A 66 6.46 18.48 -19.54
CA GLU A 66 7.44 18.31 -20.60
C GLU A 66 6.80 18.36 -21.99
N LYS A 67 5.66 17.68 -22.19
CA LYS A 67 4.92 17.80 -23.46
C LYS A 67 4.43 19.22 -23.72
N SER A 68 3.93 19.91 -22.70
CA SER A 68 3.52 21.31 -22.80
C SER A 68 4.68 22.24 -23.12
N TYR A 69 5.86 22.00 -22.54
CA TYR A 69 7.09 22.74 -22.81
C TYR A 69 7.57 22.46 -24.24
N PHE A 70 7.58 21.21 -24.69
CA PHE A 70 7.91 20.82 -26.06
C PHE A 70 7.02 21.53 -27.09
N TYR A 71 5.71 21.62 -26.86
CA TYR A 71 4.82 22.35 -27.78
C TYR A 71 5.10 23.85 -27.86
N ARG A 72 5.73 24.44 -26.84
CA ARG A 72 6.09 25.86 -26.81
C ARG A 72 7.49 26.13 -27.36
N HIS A 73 8.45 25.25 -27.07
CA HIS A 73 9.88 25.48 -27.30
C HIS A 73 10.51 24.50 -28.31
N SER A 74 9.75 23.51 -28.80
CA SER A 74 10.21 22.45 -29.71
C SER A 74 11.40 21.63 -29.20
N LYS A 75 11.57 21.56 -27.88
CA LYS A 75 12.59 20.79 -27.18
C LYS A 75 12.07 20.40 -25.79
N TYR A 76 12.62 19.34 -25.20
CA TYR A 76 12.41 19.03 -23.79
C TYR A 76 13.39 19.83 -22.92
N SER A 77 13.08 20.00 -21.63
CA SER A 77 13.98 20.69 -20.70
C SER A 77 14.63 19.69 -19.74
N GLY A 78 15.87 19.96 -19.35
CA GLY A 78 16.54 19.23 -18.27
C GLY A 78 16.23 19.81 -16.89
N ASN A 79 15.46 20.90 -16.82
CA ASN A 79 15.21 21.63 -15.59
C ASN A 79 13.71 21.60 -15.22
N LEU A 80 13.42 21.07 -14.04
CA LEU A 80 12.08 21.00 -13.46
C LEU A 80 11.45 22.39 -13.28
N GLU A 81 12.24 23.41 -12.98
CA GLU A 81 11.76 24.79 -12.84
C GLU A 81 11.31 25.38 -14.18
N GLU A 82 12.01 25.06 -15.28
CA GLU A 82 11.66 25.56 -16.61
C GLU A 82 10.33 25.01 -17.12
N ILE A 83 10.02 23.76 -16.78
CA ILE A 83 8.73 23.15 -17.09
C ILE A 83 7.62 23.56 -16.11
N GLY A 84 7.97 24.26 -15.02
CA GLY A 84 7.04 24.70 -13.98
C GLY A 84 6.58 23.56 -13.07
N PHE A 85 7.41 22.53 -12.89
CA PHE A 85 7.14 21.49 -11.90
C PHE A 85 7.62 21.95 -10.54
N GLU A 86 6.66 22.13 -9.62
CA GLU A 86 6.96 22.42 -8.21
C GLU A 86 6.98 21.11 -7.43
N GLN A 87 8.17 20.73 -6.99
CA GLN A 87 8.32 19.57 -6.12
C GLN A 87 7.82 19.91 -4.71
N GLU A 88 6.93 19.08 -4.17
CA GLU A 88 6.59 19.11 -2.76
C GLU A 88 7.81 18.74 -1.90
N LYS A 89 7.94 19.40 -0.75
CA LYS A 89 9.05 19.14 0.18
C LYS A 89 9.11 17.66 0.53
N THR A 90 10.32 17.11 0.44
CA THR A 90 10.57 15.72 0.78
C THR A 90 10.45 15.48 2.29
N VAL A 91 10.23 14.23 2.71
CA VAL A 91 10.19 13.87 4.14
C VAL A 91 11.47 14.27 4.88
N ASP A 92 12.63 14.25 4.20
CA ASP A 92 13.92 14.70 4.76
C ASP A 92 13.95 16.21 5.06
N GLU A 93 13.15 16.98 4.32
CA GLU A 93 13.04 18.44 4.43
C GLU A 93 11.83 18.87 5.29
N GLY A 94 11.19 17.91 5.97
CA GLY A 94 10.02 18.13 6.82
C GLY A 94 8.69 18.28 6.05
N GLY A 95 8.64 17.83 4.80
CA GLY A 95 7.42 17.75 4.00
C GLY A 95 6.78 16.36 4.01
N GLN A 96 5.91 16.11 3.03
CA GLN A 96 5.15 14.86 2.91
C GLN A 96 5.58 13.98 1.73
N ALA A 97 6.36 14.52 0.78
CA ALA A 97 6.72 13.79 -0.43
C ALA A 97 7.72 12.67 -0.14
N VAL A 98 7.38 11.46 -0.57
CA VAL A 98 8.22 10.27 -0.35
C VAL A 98 9.26 10.11 -1.46
N TYR A 99 8.99 10.62 -2.66
CA TYR A 99 9.89 10.50 -3.81
C TYR A 99 10.49 11.84 -4.23
N ARG A 100 11.75 11.78 -4.66
CA ARG A 100 12.46 12.87 -5.30
C ARG A 100 12.40 12.70 -6.82
N ILE A 101 11.90 13.71 -7.53
CA ILE A 101 11.86 13.75 -8.98
C ILE A 101 13.12 14.42 -9.52
N GLU A 102 13.70 13.82 -10.55
CA GLU A 102 14.83 14.36 -11.31
C GLU A 102 14.68 14.08 -12.81
N ILE A 103 15.20 14.96 -13.65
CA ILE A 103 15.28 14.72 -15.10
C ILE A 103 16.71 14.22 -15.38
N ILE A 104 16.82 12.99 -15.83
CA ILE A 104 18.11 12.32 -16.09
C ILE A 104 18.66 12.72 -17.45
N ASP A 105 17.78 12.79 -18.44
CA ASP A 105 18.13 13.16 -19.80
C ASP A 105 17.01 14.00 -20.42
N ALA A 106 17.40 15.02 -21.17
CA ALA A 106 16.51 15.87 -21.93
C ALA A 106 17.20 16.28 -23.23
N SER A 107 16.60 15.83 -24.33
CA SER A 107 17.04 16.09 -25.69
C SER A 107 15.92 16.80 -26.46
N ASN A 108 16.15 17.11 -27.74
CA ASN A 108 15.07 17.68 -28.57
C ASN A 108 13.94 16.68 -28.80
N ASP A 109 14.25 15.39 -28.90
CA ASP A 109 13.28 14.37 -29.33
C ASP A 109 12.81 13.44 -28.20
N SER A 110 13.53 13.40 -27.07
CA SER A 110 13.24 12.51 -25.95
C SER A 110 13.62 13.13 -24.61
N PHE A 111 12.98 12.64 -23.55
CA PHE A 111 13.38 12.90 -22.17
C PHE A 111 13.24 11.61 -21.35
N LEU A 112 13.96 11.56 -20.24
CA LEU A 112 13.88 10.54 -19.21
C LEU A 112 13.81 11.24 -17.85
N ALA A 113 12.70 11.03 -17.14
CA ALA A 113 12.56 11.50 -15.76
C ALA A 113 12.51 10.31 -14.80
N ARG A 114 13.10 10.50 -13.62
CA ARG A 114 13.24 9.49 -12.58
C ARG A 114 12.63 10.00 -11.27
N ALA A 115 11.96 9.10 -10.56
CA ALA A 115 11.47 9.28 -9.22
C ALA A 115 12.19 8.30 -8.30
N THR A 116 12.97 8.81 -7.35
CA THR A 116 13.76 8.01 -6.41
C THR A 116 13.20 8.18 -5.01
N ALA A 117 12.90 7.09 -4.30
CA ALA A 117 12.45 7.14 -2.92
C ALA A 117 13.50 7.80 -2.02
N THR A 118 13.06 8.64 -1.09
CA THR A 118 13.92 9.35 -0.13
C THR A 118 14.24 8.52 1.10
N SER A 119 13.38 7.55 1.42
CA SER A 119 13.51 6.64 2.54
C SER A 119 13.42 5.21 2.06
N ASP A 120 14.17 4.34 2.71
CA ASP A 120 14.09 2.90 2.57
C ASP A 120 12.76 2.41 3.17
N LEU A 121 11.87 1.87 2.33
CA LEU A 121 10.50 1.55 2.73
C LEU A 121 10.38 0.13 3.30
N ASP A 122 11.31 -0.78 3.01
CA ASP A 122 11.29 -2.18 3.44
C ASP A 122 12.51 -2.60 4.30
N GLY A 123 13.52 -1.74 4.40
CA GLY A 123 14.71 -1.92 5.22
C GLY A 123 15.81 -2.72 4.53
N ASP A 124 15.77 -2.89 3.20
CA ASP A 124 16.71 -3.70 2.43
C ASP A 124 17.96 -2.93 1.94
N GLY A 125 17.97 -1.60 2.12
CA GLY A 125 19.06 -0.70 1.71
C GLY A 125 19.01 -0.24 0.25
N ASN A 126 18.01 -0.63 -0.52
CA ASN A 126 17.70 -0.13 -1.86
C ASN A 126 16.55 0.88 -1.80
N PHE A 127 16.55 1.84 -2.72
CA PHE A 127 15.51 2.85 -2.81
C PHE A 127 14.65 2.60 -4.04
N ASN A 128 13.34 2.45 -3.86
CA ASN A 128 12.41 2.27 -4.97
C ASN A 128 12.59 3.38 -6.00
N THR A 129 12.73 2.98 -7.25
CA THR A 129 13.06 3.90 -8.34
C THR A 129 12.15 3.65 -9.54
N TRP A 130 11.43 4.69 -9.94
CA TRP A 130 10.57 4.69 -11.12
C TRP A 130 11.13 5.62 -12.18
N GLU A 131 10.95 5.25 -13.45
CA GLU A 131 11.29 6.08 -14.59
C GLU A 131 10.11 6.23 -15.53
N ILE A 132 10.02 7.39 -16.18
CA ILE A 132 9.10 7.64 -17.28
C ILE A 132 9.84 8.18 -18.49
N ASP A 133 9.49 7.67 -19.66
CA ASP A 133 10.03 8.13 -20.93
C ASP A 133 9.09 9.08 -21.68
N SER A 134 9.60 9.67 -22.76
CA SER A 134 8.83 10.50 -23.71
C SER A 134 7.64 9.83 -24.40
N LYS A 135 7.50 8.49 -24.28
CA LYS A 135 6.38 7.69 -24.81
C LYS A 135 5.35 7.36 -23.73
N LYS A 136 5.52 7.88 -22.51
CA LYS A 136 4.65 7.63 -21.35
C LYS A 136 4.72 6.18 -20.86
N ILE A 137 5.86 5.52 -21.06
CA ILE A 137 6.12 4.19 -20.51
C ILE A 137 6.72 4.37 -19.12
N LEU A 138 6.00 3.89 -18.10
CA LEU A 138 6.46 3.84 -16.71
C LEU A 138 7.18 2.51 -16.48
N THR A 139 8.42 2.60 -16.01
CA THR A 139 9.25 1.42 -15.70
C THR A 139 9.73 1.52 -14.27
N GLU A 140 9.54 0.45 -13.51
CA GLU A 140 10.13 0.29 -12.20
C GLU A 140 11.55 -0.28 -12.38
N VAL A 141 12.57 0.52 -12.06
CA VAL A 141 13.98 0.17 -12.26
C VAL A 141 14.50 -0.61 -11.06
N ILE A 142 14.14 -0.17 -9.86
CA ILE A 142 14.49 -0.82 -8.60
C ILE A 142 13.17 -1.15 -7.89
N LYS A 143 12.94 -2.44 -7.71
CA LYS A 143 11.74 -2.97 -7.05
C LYS A 143 11.94 -3.11 -5.56
N GLU A 144 10.84 -2.94 -4.85
CA GLU A 144 10.61 -3.43 -3.48
C GLU A 144 9.81 -4.75 -3.53
#